data_AF-A0A061ICG9-F1
#
_entry.id   AF-A0A061ICG9-F1
#
_cell.length_a   1.000
_cell.length_b   1.000
_cell.length_c   1.000
_cell.angle_alpha   90.00
_cell.angle_beta   90.00
_cell.angle_gamma   90.00
#
_symmetry.space_group_name_H-M   'P 1'
#
loop_
_entity.id
_entity.type
_entity.pdbx_description
1 polymer ?
#
loop_
_entity_poly.entity_id
_entity_poly.type
_entity_poly.pdbx_seq_one_letter_code
_entity_poly.pdbx_strand_id
1 'polypeptide(L)'
;MRTCGALRLSAVLRPRSRNYHAPPPPRRSPGPHWPDPENLLSPRWQLGPRYAAKQFARHGAASGVAPASLWPSPEQLRELEAEEREWYPSLATMQESLRAKQQAEEARRRAREQHISECMAKMPQMIENWRQQKRERWEKAQADKERRARLQAEAQERLGYHVDPRSAQFQELLQDLDKQQRKRLKEERQRQKKEARDAAMASAKAQDPAVSGEASS
;
A
#
# COMPACT_ATOMS: atom_id res chain seq x y z
N MET A 1 -131.28 11.23 -6.71
CA MET A 1 -130.47 11.84 -7.77
C MET A 1 -129.06 12.09 -7.24
N ARG A 2 -128.08 11.86 -8.12
CA ARG A 2 -126.65 12.26 -8.15
C ARG A 2 -126.26 13.35 -7.11
N THR A 3 -125.09 13.30 -6.47
CA THR A 3 -123.78 13.31 -7.14
C THR A 3 -122.65 12.75 -6.27
N CYS A 4 -121.70 12.07 -6.93
CA CYS A 4 -120.45 11.59 -6.38
C CYS A 4 -119.55 12.75 -5.91
N GLY A 5 -119.17 12.74 -4.64
CA GLY A 5 -118.03 13.50 -4.15
C GLY A 5 -116.76 12.68 -4.32
N ALA A 6 -115.91 13.03 -5.28
CA ALA A 6 -114.60 12.42 -5.44
C ALA A 6 -113.71 12.83 -4.25
N LEU A 7 -113.57 11.93 -3.27
CA LEU A 7 -112.55 12.02 -2.23
C LEU A 7 -111.18 11.88 -2.91
N ARG A 8 -110.56 13.02 -3.23
CA ARG A 8 -109.13 13.06 -3.55
C ARG A 8 -108.38 12.70 -2.27
N LEU A 9 -108.05 11.42 -2.11
CA LEU A 9 -106.99 10.97 -1.22
C LEU A 9 -105.69 11.59 -1.72
N SER A 10 -105.31 12.74 -1.19
CA SER A 10 -103.94 13.22 -1.23
C SER A 10 -103.09 12.21 -0.46
N ALA A 11 -102.54 11.24 -1.19
CA ALA A 11 -101.48 10.40 -0.68
C ALA A 11 -100.30 11.32 -0.35
N VAL A 12 -100.23 11.77 0.90
CA VAL A 12 -99.02 12.38 1.44
C VAL A 12 -97.97 11.28 1.42
N LEU A 13 -97.19 11.26 0.34
CA LEU A 13 -95.92 10.55 0.29
C LEU A 13 -95.04 11.19 1.37
N ARG A 14 -95.18 10.74 2.62
CA ARG A 14 -94.17 10.98 3.65
C ARG A 14 -92.86 10.47 3.06
N PRO A 15 -91.80 11.29 2.98
CA PRO A 15 -90.49 10.77 2.66
C PRO A 15 -90.20 9.66 3.66
N ARG A 16 -90.02 8.42 3.19
CA ARG A 16 -89.43 7.38 4.02
C ARG A 16 -87.95 7.77 4.17
N SER A 17 -87.66 8.74 5.03
CA SER A 17 -86.30 8.93 5.52
C SER A 17 -85.96 7.65 6.29
N ARG A 18 -85.25 6.75 5.62
CA ARG A 18 -84.58 5.66 6.31
C ARG A 18 -83.57 6.34 7.23
N ASN A 19 -83.86 6.36 8.52
CA ASN A 19 -82.97 6.89 9.55
C ASN A 19 -81.76 5.95 9.65
N TYR A 20 -80.82 6.06 8.71
CA TYR A 20 -79.54 5.38 8.80
C TYR A 20 -78.66 6.21 9.74
N HIS A 21 -78.51 5.73 10.97
CA HIS A 21 -77.48 6.27 11.86
C HIS A 21 -76.12 5.83 11.33
N ALA A 22 -75.24 6.80 11.07
CA ALA A 22 -73.85 6.50 10.76
C ALA A 22 -73.22 5.79 11.97
N PRO A 23 -72.41 4.73 11.76
CA PRO A 23 -71.67 4.13 12.84
C PRO A 23 -70.72 5.17 13.46
N PRO A 24 -70.36 5.00 14.75
CA PRO A 24 -69.40 5.89 15.38
C PRO A 24 -68.07 5.88 14.61
N PRO A 25 -67.37 7.02 14.53
CA PRO A 25 -66.09 7.08 13.84
C PRO A 25 -65.05 6.19 14.55
N PRO A 26 -64.16 5.51 13.81
CA PRO A 26 -63.11 4.70 14.41
C PRO A 26 -62.13 5.59 15.17
N ARG A 27 -61.96 5.33 16.47
CA ARG A 27 -61.01 6.04 17.34
C ARG A 27 -59.90 5.09 17.75
N ARG A 28 -58.71 5.64 17.96
CA ARG A 28 -57.61 4.89 18.56
C ARG A 28 -57.89 4.69 20.06
N SER A 29 -57.57 3.50 20.58
CA SER A 29 -57.66 3.21 22.00
C SER A 29 -56.79 4.19 22.81
N PRO A 30 -57.35 4.87 23.84
CA PRO A 30 -56.63 5.90 24.59
C PRO A 30 -55.61 5.33 25.59
N GLY A 31 -55.83 4.12 26.09
CA GLY A 31 -54.98 3.47 27.08
C GLY A 31 -53.80 2.68 26.49
N PRO A 32 -52.84 2.28 27.34
CA PRO A 32 -51.78 1.36 26.96
C PRO A 32 -52.37 0.01 26.53
N HIS A 33 -51.74 -0.63 25.56
CA HIS A 33 -52.09 -1.97 25.11
C HIS A 33 -51.09 -2.98 25.66
N TRP A 34 -51.58 -4.01 26.35
CA TRP A 34 -50.78 -5.10 26.90
C TRP A 34 -51.29 -6.42 26.31
N PRO A 35 -50.52 -7.09 25.44
CA PRO A 35 -50.91 -8.37 24.87
C PRO A 35 -50.73 -9.50 25.89
N ASP A 36 -51.52 -10.56 25.74
CA ASP A 36 -51.38 -11.76 26.57
C ASP A 36 -50.04 -12.46 26.26
N PRO A 37 -49.22 -12.78 27.29
CA PRO A 37 -47.92 -13.40 27.10
C PRO A 37 -48.00 -14.86 26.63
N GLU A 38 -49.06 -15.57 27.02
CA GLU A 38 -49.29 -16.98 26.66
C GLU A 38 -49.89 -17.15 25.26
N ASN A 39 -50.30 -16.05 24.60
CA ASN A 39 -50.90 -16.11 23.29
C ASN A 39 -49.82 -16.22 22.20
N LEU A 40 -49.85 -17.32 21.44
CA LEU A 40 -48.89 -17.60 20.36
C LEU A 40 -48.97 -16.63 19.19
N LEU A 41 -50.10 -15.92 19.01
CA LEU A 41 -50.28 -14.92 17.96
C LEU A 41 -49.66 -13.55 18.34
N SER A 42 -49.30 -13.36 19.61
CA SER A 42 -48.65 -12.14 20.09
C SER A 42 -47.20 -12.05 19.58
N PRO A 43 -46.82 -10.99 18.85
CA PRO A 43 -45.43 -10.84 18.42
C PRO A 43 -44.46 -10.70 19.60
N ARG A 44 -43.35 -11.45 19.58
CA ARG A 44 -42.34 -11.46 20.66
C ARG A 44 -41.82 -10.07 21.05
N TRP A 45 -41.72 -9.15 20.10
CA TRP A 45 -41.24 -7.79 20.36
C TRP A 45 -42.16 -6.96 21.26
N GLN A 46 -43.45 -7.31 21.37
CA GLN A 46 -44.41 -6.64 22.26
C GLN A 46 -44.32 -7.14 23.70
N LEU A 47 -43.76 -8.34 23.90
CA LEU A 47 -43.59 -8.97 25.22
C LEU A 47 -42.31 -8.50 25.93
N GLY A 48 -41.37 -7.88 25.20
CA GLY A 48 -40.08 -7.47 25.74
C GLY A 48 -40.12 -6.16 26.53
N PRO A 49 -39.08 -5.89 27.35
CA PRO A 49 -38.96 -4.67 28.16
C PRO A 49 -38.92 -3.40 27.31
N ARG A 50 -38.43 -3.50 26.07
CA ARG A 50 -38.43 -2.41 25.09
C ARG A 50 -39.84 -1.91 24.74
N TYR A 51 -40.83 -2.81 24.67
CA TYR A 51 -42.22 -2.42 24.42
C TYR A 51 -42.81 -1.74 25.65
N ALA A 52 -42.53 -2.26 26.84
CA ALA A 52 -42.96 -1.65 28.08
C ALA A 52 -42.41 -0.24 28.25
N ALA A 53 -41.12 -0.03 27.99
CA ALA A 53 -40.48 1.29 27.97
C ALA A 53 -41.14 2.24 26.95
N LYS A 54 -41.53 1.72 25.78
CA LYS A 54 -42.26 2.50 24.77
C LYS A 54 -43.66 2.90 25.25
N GLN A 55 -44.39 2.03 25.93
CA GLN A 55 -45.71 2.37 26.49
C GLN A 55 -45.58 3.40 27.62
N PHE A 56 -44.55 3.26 28.48
CA PHE A 56 -44.25 4.23 29.52
C PHE A 56 -43.89 5.60 28.95
N ALA A 57 -43.06 5.69 27.91
CA ALA A 57 -42.75 6.96 27.26
C ALA A 57 -43.98 7.64 26.62
N ARG A 58 -44.98 6.87 26.19
CA ARG A 58 -46.19 7.39 25.52
C ARG A 58 -47.29 7.81 26.48
N HIS A 59 -47.50 7.02 27.53
CA HIS A 59 -48.61 7.18 28.47
C HIS A 59 -48.15 7.62 29.87
N GLY A 60 -46.84 7.81 30.07
CA GLY A 60 -46.24 8.17 31.35
C GLY A 60 -46.46 7.09 32.42
N ALA A 61 -46.55 7.54 33.67
CA ALA A 61 -46.82 6.68 34.82
C ALA A 61 -48.19 5.96 34.74
N ALA A 62 -49.14 6.48 33.95
CA ALA A 62 -50.45 5.83 33.75
C ALA A 62 -50.34 4.48 33.00
N SER A 63 -49.19 4.18 32.40
CA SER A 63 -48.89 2.88 31.80
C SER A 63 -48.74 1.74 32.82
N GLY A 64 -48.46 2.06 34.09
CA GLY A 64 -48.24 1.07 35.15
C GLY A 64 -46.87 0.39 35.14
N VAL A 65 -45.96 0.79 34.24
CA VAL A 65 -44.59 0.24 34.19
C VAL A 65 -43.74 0.88 35.30
N ALA A 66 -43.03 0.06 36.07
CA ALA A 66 -42.10 0.52 37.09
C ALA A 66 -40.94 1.33 36.47
N PRO A 67 -40.71 2.60 36.84
CA PRO A 67 -39.64 3.40 36.23
C PRO A 67 -38.23 2.82 36.43
N ALA A 68 -38.02 2.06 37.50
CA ALA A 68 -36.74 1.42 37.80
C ALA A 68 -36.33 0.36 36.77
N SER A 69 -37.29 -0.30 36.10
CA SER A 69 -36.99 -1.32 35.08
C SER A 69 -36.52 -0.73 33.75
N LEU A 70 -36.56 0.60 33.60
CA LEU A 70 -36.07 1.31 32.42
C LEU A 70 -34.54 1.43 32.44
N TRP A 71 -33.94 1.41 33.63
CA TRP A 71 -32.50 1.40 33.78
C TRP A 71 -31.94 -0.01 33.54
N PRO A 72 -30.72 -0.13 32.98
CA PRO A 72 -30.08 -1.43 32.81
C PRO A 72 -29.98 -2.19 34.12
N SER A 73 -30.05 -3.52 34.05
CA SER A 73 -29.71 -4.35 35.21
C SER A 73 -28.22 -4.22 35.54
N PRO A 74 -27.79 -4.52 36.78
CA PRO A 74 -26.37 -4.49 37.13
C PRO A 74 -25.48 -5.40 36.25
N GLU A 75 -26.03 -6.48 35.71
CA GLU A 75 -25.32 -7.36 34.78
C GLU A 75 -25.14 -6.69 33.41
N GLN A 76 -26.21 -6.13 32.85
CA GLN A 76 -26.16 -5.38 31.59
C GLN A 76 -25.25 -4.16 31.70
N LEU A 77 -25.23 -3.48 32.85
CA LEU A 77 -24.35 -2.34 33.07
C LEU A 77 -22.86 -2.76 33.04
N ARG A 78 -22.51 -3.91 33.63
CA ARG A 78 -21.14 -4.43 33.59
C ARG A 78 -20.71 -4.82 32.19
N GLU A 79 -21.60 -5.42 31.41
CA GLU A 79 -21.35 -5.75 30.00
C GLU A 79 -21.12 -4.48 29.17
N LEU A 80 -21.99 -3.47 29.33
CA LEU A 80 -21.85 -2.17 28.66
C LEU A 80 -20.54 -1.46 29.05
N GLU A 81 -20.17 -1.45 30.33
CA GLU A 81 -18.90 -0.88 30.78
C GLU A 81 -17.68 -1.62 30.22
N ALA A 82 -17.76 -2.95 30.10
CA ALA A 82 -16.68 -3.76 29.54
C ALA A 82 -16.53 -3.49 28.03
N GLU A 83 -17.64 -3.45 27.30
CA GLU A 83 -17.66 -3.07 25.88
C GLU A 83 -17.12 -1.65 25.67
N GLU A 84 -17.53 -0.69 26.50
CA GLU A 84 -17.03 0.68 26.39
C GLU A 84 -15.52 0.76 26.65
N ARG A 85 -15.01 0.06 27.66
CA ARG A 85 -13.57 0.06 27.96
C ARG A 85 -12.73 -0.57 26.85
N GLU A 86 -13.25 -1.60 26.18
CA GLU A 86 -12.57 -2.27 25.07
C GLU A 86 -12.55 -1.40 23.82
N TRP A 87 -13.69 -0.82 23.44
CA TRP A 87 -13.83 -0.12 22.15
C TRP A 87 -13.57 1.38 22.22
N TYR A 88 -13.84 2.01 23.38
CA TYR A 88 -13.70 3.45 23.58
C TYR A 88 -12.61 3.73 24.62
N PRO A 89 -11.33 3.77 24.19
CA PRO A 89 -10.23 4.05 25.09
C PRO A 89 -10.32 5.46 25.67
N SER A 90 -9.65 5.68 26.79
CA SER A 90 -9.59 7.00 27.42
C SER A 90 -8.92 8.05 26.52
N LEU A 91 -9.23 9.32 26.78
CA LEU A 91 -8.60 10.43 26.06
C LEU A 91 -7.08 10.45 26.25
N ALA A 92 -6.60 10.13 27.45
CA ALA A 92 -5.16 10.08 27.74
C ALA A 92 -4.45 9.03 26.87
N THR A 93 -4.99 7.82 26.80
CA THR A 93 -4.46 6.74 25.95
C THR A 93 -4.44 7.12 24.46
N MET A 94 -5.47 7.84 23.99
CA MET A 94 -5.47 8.35 22.62
C MET A 94 -4.36 9.38 22.38
N GLN A 95 -4.18 10.34 23.30
CA GLN A 95 -3.13 11.35 23.20
C GLN A 95 -1.72 10.74 23.21
N GLU A 96 -1.48 9.74 24.06
CA GLU A 96 -0.20 9.01 24.11
C GLU A 96 0.06 8.26 22.81
N SER A 97 -0.96 7.58 22.27
CA SER A 97 -0.82 6.87 20.99
C SER A 97 -0.47 7.80 19.83
N LEU A 98 -1.05 9.01 19.80
CA LEU A 98 -0.76 10.03 18.79
C LEU A 98 0.66 10.59 18.95
N ARG A 99 1.08 10.89 20.18
CA ARG A 99 2.45 11.33 20.47
C ARG A 99 3.47 10.28 20.02
N ALA A 100 3.23 9.00 20.32
CA ALA A 100 4.12 7.92 19.90
C ALA A 100 4.21 7.80 18.36
N LYS A 101 3.07 7.90 17.66
CA LYS A 101 3.03 7.91 16.18
C LYS A 101 3.81 9.09 15.60
N GLN A 102 3.59 10.30 16.12
CA GLN A 102 4.31 11.51 15.68
C GLN A 102 5.82 11.37 15.87
N GLN A 103 6.27 10.89 17.04
CA GLN A 103 7.69 10.69 17.30
C GLN A 103 8.31 9.64 16.35
N ALA A 104 7.60 8.55 16.07
CA ALA A 104 8.06 7.52 15.13
C ALA A 104 8.16 8.05 13.69
N GLU A 105 7.18 8.86 13.25
CA GLU A 105 7.21 9.51 11.94
C GLU A 105 8.36 10.52 11.82
N GLU A 106 8.57 11.34 12.85
CA GLU A 106 9.69 12.27 12.90
C GLU A 106 11.04 11.55 12.88
N ALA A 107 11.19 10.47 13.65
CA ALA A 107 12.41 9.67 13.64
C ALA A 107 12.70 9.05 12.27
N ARG A 108 11.67 8.51 11.60
CA ARG A 108 11.79 7.99 10.22
C ARG A 108 12.17 9.08 9.23
N ARG A 109 11.56 10.26 9.35
CA ARG A 109 11.89 11.42 8.51
C ARG A 109 13.34 11.83 8.70
N ARG A 110 13.80 11.98 9.94
CA ARG A 110 15.19 12.35 10.25
C ARG A 110 16.18 11.30 9.74
N ALA A 111 15.92 10.01 9.93
CA ALA A 111 16.77 8.94 9.41
C ALA A 111 16.86 8.98 7.88
N ARG A 112 15.74 9.25 7.19
CA ARG A 112 15.72 9.42 5.74
C ARG A 112 16.54 10.63 5.30
N GLU A 113 16.37 11.78 5.97
CA GLU A 113 17.11 13.00 5.68
C GLU A 113 18.63 12.81 5.90
N GLN A 114 19.02 12.15 6.98
CA GLN A 114 20.42 11.79 7.25
C GLN A 114 20.98 10.90 6.15
N HIS A 115 20.27 9.84 5.77
CA HIS A 115 20.71 8.94 4.70
C HIS A 115 20.86 9.68 3.35
N ILE A 116 19.92 10.56 3.01
CA ILE A 116 20.02 11.40 1.81
C ILE A 116 21.26 12.30 1.90
N SER A 117 21.52 12.93 3.05
CA SER A 117 22.68 13.81 3.23
C SER A 117 24.00 13.07 3.05
N GLU A 118 24.12 11.84 3.58
CA GLU A 118 25.30 10.99 3.42
C GLU A 118 25.52 10.57 1.96
N CYS A 119 24.45 10.19 1.27
CA CYS A 119 24.49 9.84 -0.15
C CYS A 119 24.87 11.05 -1.01
N MET A 120 24.30 12.23 -0.72
CA MET A 120 24.61 13.47 -1.41
C MET A 120 26.07 13.90 -1.18
N ALA A 121 26.63 13.69 0.01
CA ALA A 121 28.03 13.96 0.30
C ALA A 121 28.99 13.08 -0.52
N LYS A 122 28.63 11.82 -0.79
CA LYS A 122 29.43 10.89 -1.61
C LYS A 122 29.27 11.12 -3.12
N MET A 123 28.22 11.84 -3.52
CA MET A 123 27.84 11.96 -4.92
C MET A 123 28.88 12.65 -5.82
N PRO A 124 29.57 13.74 -5.39
CA PRO A 124 30.57 14.40 -6.23
C PRO A 124 31.72 13.47 -6.65
N GLN A 125 32.26 12.71 -5.70
CA GLN A 125 33.34 11.74 -5.97
C GLN A 125 32.88 10.64 -6.95
N MET A 126 31.66 10.13 -6.77
CA MET A 126 31.09 9.15 -7.69
C MET A 126 30.90 9.71 -9.12
N ILE A 127 30.50 10.98 -9.24
CA ILE A 127 30.36 11.66 -10.55
C ILE A 127 31.73 11.77 -11.23
N GLU A 128 32.78 12.15 -10.49
CA GLU A 128 34.14 12.26 -11.01
C GLU A 128 34.65 10.90 -11.50
N ASN A 129 34.51 9.85 -10.68
CA ASN A 129 34.88 8.49 -11.04
C ASN A 129 34.12 8.02 -12.29
N TRP A 130 32.82 8.31 -12.39
CA TRP A 130 32.03 7.96 -13.58
C TRP A 130 32.50 8.71 -14.84
N ARG A 131 32.83 10.00 -14.72
CA ARG A 131 33.38 10.80 -15.83
C ARG A 131 34.73 10.26 -16.29
N GLN A 132 35.60 9.88 -15.36
CA GLN A 132 36.89 9.25 -15.67
C GLN A 132 36.70 7.93 -16.41
N GLN A 133 35.85 7.04 -15.90
CA GLN A 133 35.53 5.78 -16.58
C GLN A 133 34.95 6.00 -17.98
N LYS A 134 34.13 7.03 -18.17
CA LYS A 134 33.58 7.39 -19.49
C LYS A 134 34.69 7.81 -20.46
N ARG A 135 35.66 8.62 -20.00
CA ARG A 135 36.83 9.04 -20.79
C ARG A 135 37.71 7.86 -21.15
N GLU A 136 38.06 7.02 -20.18
CA GLU A 136 38.87 5.81 -20.43
C GLU A 136 38.20 4.86 -21.43
N ARG A 137 36.87 4.69 -21.35
CA ARG A 137 36.13 3.89 -22.33
C ARG A 137 36.18 4.51 -23.72
N TRP A 138 36.10 5.83 -23.82
CA TRP A 138 36.20 6.54 -25.10
C TRP A 138 37.61 6.42 -25.69
N GLU A 139 38.65 6.62 -24.88
CA GLU A 139 40.05 6.47 -25.29
C GLU A 139 40.35 5.04 -25.75
N LYS A 140 39.89 4.02 -25.01
CA LYS A 140 39.99 2.61 -25.43
C LYS A 140 39.27 2.37 -26.75
N ALA A 141 38.07 2.93 -26.93
CA ALA A 141 37.34 2.81 -28.18
C ALA A 141 38.04 3.51 -29.36
N GLN A 142 38.71 4.64 -29.14
CA GLN A 142 39.52 5.30 -30.16
C GLN A 142 40.79 4.50 -30.48
N ALA A 143 41.51 4.02 -29.46
CA ALA A 143 42.67 3.18 -29.65
C ALA A 143 42.31 1.88 -30.41
N ASP A 144 41.15 1.28 -30.12
CA ASP A 144 40.66 0.12 -30.84
C ASP A 144 40.28 0.46 -32.30
N LYS A 145 39.71 1.63 -32.56
CA LYS A 145 39.44 2.11 -33.93
C LYS A 145 40.73 2.32 -34.71
N GLU A 146 41.70 3.02 -34.13
CA GLU A 146 43.02 3.25 -34.75
C GLU A 146 43.75 1.93 -34.98
N ARG A 147 43.73 1.00 -34.01
CA ARG A 147 44.30 -0.33 -34.16
C ARG A 147 43.65 -1.10 -35.31
N ARG A 148 42.32 -1.08 -35.40
CA ARG A 148 41.59 -1.70 -36.50
C ARG A 148 41.94 -1.06 -37.85
N ALA A 149 42.08 0.27 -37.89
CA ALA A 149 42.48 0.98 -39.11
C ALA A 149 43.91 0.62 -39.55
N ARG A 150 44.86 0.48 -38.61
CA ARG A 150 46.23 0.04 -38.91
C ARG A 150 46.25 -1.39 -39.47
N LEU A 151 45.51 -2.31 -38.85
CA LEU A 151 45.38 -3.68 -39.34
C LEU A 151 44.73 -3.76 -40.72
N GLN A 152 43.74 -2.90 -40.98
CA GLN A 152 43.11 -2.75 -42.28
C GLN A 152 44.09 -2.23 -43.34
N ALA A 153 44.92 -1.23 -43.01
CA ALA A 153 45.95 -0.73 -43.91
C ALA A 153 47.02 -1.80 -44.22
N GLU A 154 47.53 -2.51 -43.21
CA GLU A 154 48.50 -3.61 -43.40
C GLU A 154 47.92 -4.73 -44.29
N ALA A 155 46.63 -5.05 -44.14
CA ALA A 155 45.96 -6.02 -45.00
C ALA A 155 45.78 -5.50 -46.45
N GLN A 156 45.46 -4.21 -46.60
CA GLN A 156 45.35 -3.54 -47.90
C GLN A 156 46.69 -3.45 -48.63
N GLU A 157 47.80 -3.25 -47.93
CA GLU A 157 49.15 -3.26 -48.54
C GLU A 157 49.53 -4.64 -49.09
N ARG A 158 49.09 -5.72 -48.43
CA ARG A 158 49.40 -7.11 -48.85
C ARG A 158 48.55 -7.61 -50.00
N LEU A 159 47.27 -7.22 -50.04
CA LEU A 159 46.31 -7.67 -51.06
C LEU A 159 46.14 -6.66 -52.21
N GLY A 160 46.55 -5.40 -52.01
CA GLY A 160 46.41 -4.29 -52.95
C GLY A 160 45.17 -3.42 -52.69
N TYR A 161 45.23 -2.15 -53.13
CA TYR A 161 44.19 -1.13 -52.90
C TYR A 161 42.86 -1.37 -53.65
N HIS A 162 42.83 -2.28 -54.61
CA HIS A 162 41.63 -2.59 -55.42
C HIS A 162 40.76 -3.74 -54.85
N VAL A 163 41.05 -4.23 -53.64
CA VAL A 163 40.30 -5.32 -53.02
C VAL A 163 39.21 -4.78 -52.09
N ASP A 164 37.97 -5.26 -52.28
CA ASP A 164 36.83 -4.86 -51.47
C ASP A 164 36.99 -5.31 -49.99
N PRO A 165 36.80 -4.40 -49.00
CA PRO A 165 36.89 -4.73 -47.57
C PRO A 165 35.89 -5.78 -47.07
N ARG A 166 34.87 -6.11 -47.86
CA ARG A 166 33.83 -7.10 -47.55
C ARG A 166 34.16 -8.50 -48.07
N SER A 167 35.21 -8.65 -48.88
CA SER A 167 35.61 -9.95 -49.44
C SER A 167 36.03 -10.94 -48.35
N ALA A 168 35.76 -12.23 -48.56
CA ALA A 168 36.06 -13.29 -47.59
C ALA A 168 37.58 -13.41 -47.33
N GLN A 169 38.39 -13.31 -48.40
CA GLN A 169 39.85 -13.39 -48.31
C GLN A 169 40.46 -12.26 -47.47
N PHE A 170 39.91 -11.04 -47.56
CA PHE A 170 40.34 -9.90 -46.76
C PHE A 170 40.00 -10.08 -45.27
N GLN A 171 38.82 -10.63 -44.97
CA GLN A 171 38.40 -10.90 -43.59
C GLN A 171 39.23 -12.03 -42.94
N GLU A 172 39.56 -13.08 -43.69
CA GLU A 172 40.44 -14.17 -43.21
C GLU A 172 41.85 -13.65 -42.89
N LEU A 173 42.43 -12.85 -43.80
CA LEU A 173 43.76 -12.28 -43.60
C LEU A 173 43.80 -11.32 -42.40
N LEU A 174 42.77 -10.48 -42.22
CA LEU A 174 42.62 -9.62 -41.05
C LEU A 174 42.56 -10.43 -39.75
N GLN A 175 41.78 -11.51 -39.73
CA GLN A 175 41.68 -12.37 -38.55
C GLN A 175 43.01 -13.03 -38.21
N ASP A 176 43.81 -13.42 -39.20
CA ASP A 176 45.10 -14.04 -38.99
C ASP A 176 46.15 -13.04 -38.48
N LEU A 177 46.16 -11.81 -39.00
CA LEU A 177 47.00 -10.72 -38.46
C LEU A 177 46.59 -10.37 -37.02
N ASP A 178 45.29 -10.30 -36.72
CA ASP A 178 44.78 -10.09 -35.37
C ASP A 178 45.20 -11.20 -34.41
N LYS A 179 45.11 -12.47 -34.85
CA LYS A 179 45.56 -13.63 -34.06
C LYS A 179 47.07 -13.55 -33.78
N GLN A 180 47.88 -13.18 -34.77
CA GLN A 180 49.33 -13.04 -34.60
C GLN A 180 49.68 -11.91 -33.63
N GLN A 181 49.06 -10.72 -33.75
CA GLN A 181 49.28 -9.62 -32.82
C GLN A 181 48.79 -9.95 -31.40
N ARG A 182 47.64 -10.64 -31.26
CA ARG A 182 47.16 -11.10 -29.94
C ARG A 182 48.09 -12.11 -29.29
N LYS A 183 48.73 -12.99 -30.07
CA LYS A 183 49.74 -13.94 -29.56
C LYS A 183 50.99 -13.20 -29.07
N ARG A 184 51.53 -12.28 -29.87
CA ARG A 184 52.69 -11.45 -29.50
C ARG A 184 52.44 -10.64 -28.22
N LEU A 185 51.31 -9.94 -28.13
CA LEU A 185 50.93 -9.17 -26.93
C LEU A 185 50.75 -10.05 -25.69
N LYS A 186 50.24 -11.28 -25.85
CA LYS A 186 50.11 -12.24 -24.73
C LYS A 186 51.47 -12.72 -24.26
N GLU A 187 52.38 -13.03 -25.17
CA GLU A 187 53.75 -13.47 -24.84
C GLU A 187 54.56 -12.35 -24.18
N GLU A 188 54.49 -11.13 -24.70
CA GLU A 188 55.11 -9.95 -24.09
C GLU A 188 54.55 -9.67 -22.70
N ARG A 189 53.22 -9.73 -22.52
CA ARG A 189 52.59 -9.58 -21.20
C ARG A 189 52.98 -10.71 -20.25
N GLN A 190 53.22 -11.93 -20.74
CA GLN A 190 53.73 -13.03 -19.93
C GLN A 190 55.20 -12.82 -19.54
N ARG A 191 56.04 -12.34 -20.45
CA ARG A 191 57.45 -12.01 -20.19
C ARG A 191 57.57 -10.88 -19.16
N GLN A 192 56.84 -9.78 -19.34
CA GLN A 192 56.78 -8.67 -18.37
C GLN A 192 56.27 -9.11 -16.99
N LYS A 193 55.31 -10.05 -16.93
CA LYS A 193 54.84 -10.62 -15.65
C LYS A 193 55.89 -11.51 -14.99
N LYS A 194 56.69 -12.26 -15.76
CA LYS A 194 57.80 -13.06 -15.24
C LYS A 194 58.89 -12.13 -14.72
N GLU A 195 59.30 -11.15 -15.51
CA GLU A 195 60.27 -10.13 -15.14
C GLU A 195 59.84 -9.32 -13.91
N ALA A 196 58.57 -8.93 -13.79
CA ALA A 196 58.05 -8.24 -12.61
C ALA A 196 58.02 -9.14 -11.37
N ARG A 197 57.76 -10.45 -11.53
CA ARG A 197 57.84 -11.44 -10.45
C ARG A 197 59.29 -11.69 -10.03
N ASP A 198 60.19 -11.82 -10.99
CA ASP A 198 61.62 -12.02 -10.75
C ASP A 198 62.23 -10.77 -10.10
N ALA A 199 61.81 -9.57 -10.48
CA ALA A 199 62.17 -8.30 -9.83
C ALA A 199 61.55 -8.15 -8.42
N ALA A 200 60.31 -8.60 -8.20
CA ALA A 200 59.70 -8.65 -6.87
C ALA A 200 60.41 -9.68 -5.96
N MET A 201 60.85 -10.82 -6.50
CA MET A 201 61.63 -11.83 -5.78
C MET A 201 63.07 -11.38 -5.52
N ALA A 202 63.68 -10.63 -6.44
CA ALA A 202 65.00 -10.03 -6.25
C ALA A 202 64.97 -8.88 -5.23
N SER A 203 63.92 -8.04 -5.22
CA SER A 203 63.73 -7.01 -4.20
C SER A 203 63.37 -7.59 -2.83
N ALA A 204 62.60 -8.68 -2.77
CA ALA A 204 62.37 -9.44 -1.54
C ALA A 204 63.67 -10.11 -1.04
N LYS A 205 64.49 -10.68 -1.92
CA LYS A 205 65.78 -11.31 -1.57
C LYS A 205 66.89 -10.31 -1.25
N ALA A 206 66.79 -9.07 -1.73
CA ALA A 206 67.67 -7.97 -1.33
C ALA A 206 67.29 -7.34 0.03
N GLN A 207 66.05 -7.54 0.49
CA GLN A 207 65.59 -7.16 1.84
C GLN A 207 65.91 -8.23 2.91
N ASP A 208 66.38 -9.42 2.52
CA ASP A 208 66.92 -10.46 3.41
C ASP A 208 68.36 -10.85 2.96
N PRO A 209 69.37 -10.03 3.30
CA PRO A 209 70.35 -10.48 4.29
C PRO A 209 70.93 -9.32 5.12
N ALA A 210 70.25 -8.93 6.22
CA ALA A 210 70.83 -8.06 7.24
C ALA A 210 70.19 -8.22 8.65
N VAL A 211 69.72 -9.41 9.01
CA VAL A 211 69.43 -9.75 10.43
C VAL A 211 69.91 -11.18 10.72
N SER A 212 71.20 -11.42 10.59
CA SER A 212 71.86 -12.58 11.21
C SER A 212 73.32 -12.21 11.50
N GLY A 213 73.54 -11.54 12.62
CA GLY A 213 74.89 -11.25 13.09
C GLY A 213 75.02 -10.05 14.02
N GLU A 214 74.36 -10.05 15.17
CA GLU A 214 74.95 -9.50 16.39
C GLU A 214 74.42 -10.31 17.58
N ALA A 215 75.33 -11.11 18.14
CA ALA A 215 75.18 -11.77 19.42
C ALA A 215 75.86 -10.91 20.49
N SER A 216 75.27 -10.88 21.69
CA SER A 216 75.91 -10.93 23.01
C SER A 216 75.55 -9.79 23.97
N SER A 217 75.20 -10.25 25.19
CA SER A 217 75.13 -9.59 26.51
C SER A 217 73.81 -8.90 26.89
#